data_AF-A0A814PXW2-F1
#
_entry.id   AF-A0A814PXW2-F1
#
_cell.length_a   1.000
_cell.length_b   1.000
_cell.length_c   1.000
_cell.angle_alpha   90.00
_cell.angle_beta   90.00
_cell.angle_gamma   90.00
#
_symmetry.space_group_name_H-M   'P 1'
#
loop_
_entity.id
_entity.type
_entity.pdbx_description
1 polymer ?
#
loop_
_entity_poly.entity_id
_entity_poly.type
_entity_poly.pdbx_seq_one_letter_code
_entity_poly.pdbx_strand_id
1 'polypeptide(L)'
;MFHFIYSRHLLTNFIDFKTDMELNAYKIQKSCHANVFSTLCGKLNNYSDIFMKVVKNKKICNITDDEFNAIKTLKNNKNIIICRADKGNAVVVIDKIDYINKMNDILKQKQFKGAKESILKEKEKFMNKYILKLHNDKVIDKETYWKIHATGSSYATMYGQPKIHKLNYPVIPIISSIGSYNHDLSKYLYDIIKNNRPSKSFSYVRD
;
A
#
# COMPACT_ATOMS: atom_id res chain seq x y z
N MET A 1 37.81 23.36 -28.96
CA MET A 1 36.69 23.63 -28.05
C MET A 1 35.63 22.56 -28.29
N PHE A 2 35.69 21.45 -27.55
CA PHE A 2 34.76 20.33 -27.76
C PHE A 2 33.45 20.62 -27.01
N HIS A 3 32.39 20.89 -27.76
CA HIS A 3 31.02 20.96 -27.23
C HIS A 3 30.52 19.54 -27.00
N PHE A 4 30.42 19.13 -25.74
CA PHE A 4 29.63 17.96 -25.36
C PHE A 4 28.20 18.42 -25.09
N ILE A 5 27.31 18.25 -26.07
CA ILE A 5 25.87 18.34 -25.86
C ILE A 5 25.45 17.02 -25.21
N TYR A 6 25.50 16.95 -23.88
CA TYR A 6 24.77 15.90 -23.18
C TYR A 6 23.30 16.32 -23.12
N SER A 7 22.52 15.81 -24.07
CA SER A 7 21.08 15.74 -23.94
C SER A 7 20.75 15.01 -22.63
N ARG A 8 19.71 15.47 -21.94
CA ARG A 8 19.31 15.10 -20.57
C ARG A 8 18.79 13.65 -20.51
N HIS A 9 19.58 12.67 -20.93
CA HIS A 9 19.31 11.26 -20.73
C HIS A 9 19.59 10.94 -19.26
N LEU A 10 18.54 10.60 -18.52
CA LEU A 10 18.68 9.84 -17.29
C LEU A 10 19.52 8.61 -17.63
N LEU A 11 20.65 8.42 -16.94
CA LEU A 11 21.45 7.20 -17.02
C LEU A 11 20.60 6.04 -16.51
N THR A 12 19.86 5.40 -17.41
CA THR A 12 18.94 4.31 -17.08
C THR A 12 19.65 2.97 -17.04
N ASN A 13 20.81 2.84 -17.70
CA ASN A 13 21.55 1.59 -17.81
C ASN A 13 23.01 1.75 -17.36
N PHE A 14 23.37 0.97 -16.35
CA PHE A 14 24.69 0.94 -15.72
C PHE A 14 25.80 0.48 -16.67
N ILE A 15 25.50 -0.47 -17.53
CA ILE A 15 26.47 -1.07 -18.46
C ILE A 15 26.91 0.00 -19.46
N ASP A 16 25.95 0.76 -20.00
CA ASP A 16 26.21 1.79 -21.02
C ASP A 16 27.13 2.90 -20.48
N PHE A 17 26.93 3.37 -19.24
CA PHE A 17 27.79 4.38 -18.62
C PHE A 17 29.24 3.92 -18.44
N LYS A 18 29.41 2.66 -18.00
CA LYS A 18 30.74 2.09 -17.79
C LYS A 18 31.45 1.87 -19.12
N THR A 19 30.74 1.34 -20.11
CA THR A 19 31.25 1.13 -21.47
C THR A 19 31.66 2.47 -22.12
N ASP A 20 30.87 3.53 -21.95
CA ASP A 20 31.21 4.86 -22.46
C ASP A 20 32.49 5.44 -21.83
N MET A 21 32.67 5.28 -20.52
CA MET A 21 33.90 5.72 -19.84
C MET A 21 35.11 4.91 -20.30
N GLU A 22 34.98 3.60 -20.46
CA GLU A 22 36.04 2.72 -20.96
C GLU A 22 36.44 3.05 -22.40
N LEU A 23 35.46 3.27 -23.29
CA LEU A 23 35.71 3.67 -24.68
C LEU A 23 36.40 5.03 -24.78
N ASN A 24 36.01 6.00 -23.94
CA ASN A 24 36.67 7.30 -23.92
C ASN A 24 38.08 7.24 -23.33
N ALA A 25 38.34 6.39 -22.35
CA ALA A 25 39.68 6.13 -21.85
C ALA A 25 40.56 5.51 -22.95
N TYR A 26 40.06 4.50 -23.68
CA TYR A 26 40.81 3.79 -24.72
C TYR A 26 41.30 4.71 -25.86
N LYS A 27 40.56 5.79 -26.17
CA LYS A 27 40.97 6.81 -27.16
C LYS A 27 42.28 7.51 -26.79
N ILE A 28 42.64 7.57 -25.50
CA ILE A 28 43.83 8.27 -24.98
C ILE A 28 45.04 7.31 -24.90
N GLN A 29 44.83 6.00 -25.07
CA GLN A 29 45.89 4.99 -24.90
C GLN A 29 47.07 5.20 -25.86
N LYS A 30 46.80 5.56 -27.12
CA LYS A 30 47.84 5.73 -28.15
C LYS A 30 48.76 6.94 -27.93
N SER A 31 48.31 7.92 -27.15
CA SER A 31 49.02 9.18 -26.89
C SER A 31 49.62 9.24 -25.49
N CYS A 32 49.59 8.15 -24.73
CA CYS A 32 49.94 8.12 -23.32
C CYS A 32 50.89 6.96 -23.01
N HIS A 33 51.91 7.22 -22.18
CA HIS A 33 52.80 6.17 -21.69
C HIS A 33 52.02 5.13 -20.86
N ALA A 34 52.31 3.84 -21.04
CA ALA A 34 51.51 2.73 -20.48
C ALA A 34 51.28 2.84 -18.96
N ASN A 35 52.29 3.27 -18.19
CA ASN A 35 52.18 3.44 -16.73
C ASN A 35 51.23 4.59 -16.33
N VAL A 36 51.23 5.67 -17.11
CA VAL A 36 50.34 6.82 -16.90
C VAL A 36 48.91 6.43 -17.27
N PHE A 37 48.74 5.70 -18.38
CA PHE A 37 47.46 5.16 -18.81
C PHE A 37 46.85 4.21 -17.76
N SER A 38 47.64 3.28 -17.23
CA SER A 38 47.22 2.34 -16.18
C SER A 38 46.75 3.07 -14.91
N THR A 39 47.51 4.08 -14.48
CA THR A 39 47.17 4.89 -13.30
C THR A 39 45.87 5.68 -13.53
N LEU A 40 45.67 6.22 -14.73
CA LEU A 40 44.45 6.94 -15.10
C LEU A 40 43.23 6.01 -15.11
N CYS A 41 43.33 4.82 -15.70
CA CYS A 41 42.26 3.81 -15.69
C CYS A 41 41.91 3.39 -14.25
N GLY A 42 42.90 3.19 -13.39
CA GLY A 42 42.68 2.88 -11.98
C GLY A 42 41.91 3.98 -11.24
N LYS A 43 42.28 5.25 -11.46
CA LYS A 43 41.56 6.40 -10.87
C LYS A 43 40.14 6.53 -11.41
N LEU A 44 39.94 6.40 -12.72
CA LEU A 44 38.62 6.47 -13.36
C LEU A 44 37.68 5.38 -12.84
N ASN A 45 38.16 4.14 -12.73
CA ASN A 45 37.38 3.04 -12.15
C ASN A 45 36.99 3.33 -10.70
N ASN A 46 37.93 3.81 -9.87
CA ASN A 46 37.63 4.16 -8.49
C ASN A 46 36.59 5.30 -8.38
N TYR A 47 36.72 6.36 -9.17
CA TYR A 47 35.73 7.45 -9.19
C TYR A 47 34.37 6.98 -9.71
N SER A 48 34.34 6.12 -10.72
CA SER A 48 33.13 5.49 -11.23
C SER A 48 32.45 4.67 -10.12
N ASP A 49 33.19 3.82 -9.39
CA ASP A 49 32.65 3.01 -8.30
C ASP A 49 32.10 3.87 -7.15
N ILE A 50 32.78 4.96 -6.80
CA ILE A 50 32.31 5.93 -5.79
C ILE A 50 31.01 6.59 -6.25
N PHE A 51 30.98 7.12 -7.48
CA PHE A 51 29.79 7.74 -8.06
C PHE A 51 28.61 6.75 -8.09
N MET A 52 28.87 5.50 -8.46
CA MET A 52 27.87 4.43 -8.50
C MET A 52 27.32 4.08 -7.12
N LYS A 53 28.16 4.05 -6.07
CA LYS A 53 27.69 3.88 -4.68
C LYS A 53 26.76 5.03 -4.28
N VAL A 54 27.07 6.26 -4.69
CA VAL A 54 26.23 7.44 -4.41
C VAL A 54 24.90 7.35 -5.16
N VAL A 55 24.90 7.02 -6.45
CA VAL A 55 23.68 6.95 -7.28
C VAL A 55 22.79 5.77 -6.87
N LYS A 56 23.34 4.57 -6.63
CA LYS A 56 22.56 3.41 -6.15
C LYS A 56 21.84 3.69 -4.83
N ASN A 57 22.47 4.45 -3.94
CA ASN A 57 21.90 4.81 -2.65
C ASN A 57 21.08 6.11 -2.70
N LYS A 58 21.07 6.82 -3.83
CA LYS A 58 20.26 8.03 -4.00
C LYS A 58 18.82 7.60 -4.22
N LYS A 59 17.97 7.93 -3.24
CA LYS A 59 16.53 7.76 -3.36
C LYS A 59 16.05 8.56 -4.58
N ILE A 60 15.64 7.87 -5.63
CA ILE A 60 15.02 8.50 -6.80
C ILE A 60 13.63 8.95 -6.35
N CYS A 61 13.43 10.27 -6.24
CA CYS A 61 12.10 10.83 -6.08
C CYS A 61 11.51 11.00 -7.48
N ASN A 62 10.42 10.31 -7.76
CA ASN A 62 9.65 10.42 -9.01
C ASN A 62 8.66 11.60 -8.98
N ILE A 63 8.80 12.49 -8.01
CA ILE A 63 7.92 13.63 -7.75
C ILE A 63 8.82 14.85 -7.57
N THR A 64 8.50 15.93 -8.26
CA THR A 64 9.15 17.24 -8.13
C THR A 64 8.81 17.91 -6.79
N ASP A 65 9.58 18.92 -6.38
CA ASP A 65 9.28 19.66 -5.14
C ASP A 65 7.91 20.35 -5.20
N ASP A 66 7.52 20.86 -6.38
CA ASP A 66 6.21 21.50 -6.59
C ASP A 66 5.05 20.50 -6.45
N GLU A 67 5.17 19.31 -7.07
CA GLU A 67 4.18 18.24 -6.93
C GLU A 67 4.10 17.74 -5.48
N PHE A 68 5.23 17.63 -4.80
CA PHE A 68 5.26 17.25 -3.39
C PHE A 68 4.56 18.30 -2.52
N ASN A 69 4.80 19.58 -2.78
CA ASN A 69 4.12 20.69 -2.11
C ASN A 69 2.61 20.69 -2.41
N ALA A 70 2.21 20.38 -3.65
CA ALA A 70 0.80 20.24 -4.02
C ALA A 70 0.13 19.08 -3.26
N ILE A 71 0.76 17.89 -3.19
CA ILE A 71 0.26 16.74 -2.42
C ILE A 71 0.15 17.10 -0.93
N LYS A 72 1.15 17.78 -0.37
CA LYS A 72 1.15 18.24 1.03
C LYS A 72 0.01 19.21 1.29
N THR A 73 -0.24 20.14 0.36
CA THR A 73 -1.34 21.10 0.43
C THR A 73 -2.70 20.40 0.39
N LEU A 74 -2.89 19.45 -0.53
CA LEU A 74 -4.09 18.62 -0.61
C LEU A 74 -4.32 17.82 0.68
N LYS A 75 -3.27 17.17 1.20
CA LYS A 75 -3.34 16.40 2.46
C LYS A 75 -3.75 17.26 3.66
N ASN A 76 -3.32 18.53 3.69
CA ASN A 76 -3.61 19.44 4.79
C ASN A 76 -4.97 20.15 4.66
N ASN A 77 -5.63 20.07 3.50
CA ASN A 77 -6.94 20.65 3.29
C ASN A 77 -8.01 19.83 4.02
N LYS A 78 -8.60 20.40 5.08
CA LYS A 78 -9.61 19.75 5.93
C LYS A 78 -11.03 19.73 5.33
N ASN A 79 -11.25 20.41 4.21
CA ASN A 79 -12.55 20.55 3.56
C ASN A 79 -12.79 19.49 2.47
N ILE A 80 -11.78 18.68 2.15
CA ILE A 80 -11.88 17.62 1.15
C ILE A 80 -11.68 16.24 1.79
N ILE A 81 -12.24 15.22 1.14
CA ILE A 81 -11.96 13.82 1.38
C ILE A 81 -11.30 13.25 0.13
N ILE A 82 -10.15 12.61 0.32
CA ILE A 82 -9.44 11.89 -0.74
C ILE A 82 -9.63 10.39 -0.49
N CYS A 83 -10.30 9.70 -1.40
CA CYS A 83 -10.59 8.27 -1.28
C CYS A 83 -10.46 7.54 -2.61
N ARG A 84 -10.52 6.21 -2.58
CA ARG A 84 -10.54 5.39 -3.79
C ARG A 84 -11.96 5.28 -4.34
N ALA A 85 -12.08 5.26 -5.66
CA ALA A 85 -13.31 4.89 -6.33
C ALA A 85 -13.61 3.39 -6.15
N ASP A 86 -14.89 3.03 -6.15
CA ASP A 86 -15.35 1.64 -6.12
C ASP A 86 -14.87 0.84 -7.35
N LYS A 87 -14.75 1.51 -8.51
CA LYS A 87 -14.28 0.91 -9.77
C LYS A 87 -13.35 1.85 -10.53
N GLY A 88 -12.47 1.25 -11.34
CA GLY A 88 -11.61 1.98 -12.29
C GLY A 88 -10.25 2.41 -11.75
N ASN A 89 -9.79 1.87 -10.62
CA ASN A 89 -8.49 2.18 -9.99
C ASN A 89 -8.19 3.69 -9.92
N ALA A 90 -9.23 4.48 -9.63
CA ALA A 90 -9.16 5.94 -9.61
C ALA A 90 -9.12 6.48 -8.17
N VAL A 91 -8.49 7.64 -8.01
CA VAL A 91 -8.54 8.46 -6.79
C VAL A 91 -9.59 9.54 -6.98
N VAL A 92 -10.42 9.76 -5.98
CA VAL A 92 -11.51 10.75 -6.00
C VAL A 92 -11.26 11.78 -4.90
N VAL A 93 -11.45 13.06 -5.26
CA VAL A 93 -11.47 14.17 -4.32
C VAL A 93 -12.91 14.67 -4.24
N ILE A 94 -13.49 14.66 -3.04
CA ILE A 94 -14.88 15.05 -2.79
C ILE A 94 -14.92 16.12 -1.70
N ASP A 95 -15.87 17.04 -1.79
CA ASP A 95 -16.21 17.93 -0.68
C ASP A 95 -16.58 17.11 0.57
N LYS A 96 -16.01 17.49 1.71
CA LYS A 96 -16.18 16.75 2.95
C LYS A 96 -17.62 16.79 3.47
N ILE A 97 -18.33 17.90 3.28
CA ILE A 97 -19.70 18.06 3.75
C ILE A 97 -20.62 17.15 2.91
N ASP A 98 -20.49 17.16 1.58
CA ASP A 98 -21.25 16.26 0.69
C ASP A 98 -20.99 14.78 1.03
N TYR A 99 -19.72 14.42 1.24
CA TYR A 99 -19.35 13.05 1.64
C TYR A 99 -20.00 12.65 2.98
N ILE A 100 -19.92 13.51 4.00
CA ILE A 100 -20.53 13.25 5.32
C ILE A 100 -22.05 13.12 5.19
N ASN A 101 -22.71 13.97 4.41
CA ASN A 101 -24.15 13.89 4.19
C ASN A 101 -24.55 12.57 3.55
N LYS A 102 -23.85 12.14 2.50
CA LYS A 102 -24.06 10.83 1.85
C LYS A 102 -23.87 9.67 2.83
N MET A 103 -22.84 9.72 3.67
CA MET A 103 -22.61 8.71 4.71
C MET A 103 -23.70 8.71 5.79
N ASN A 104 -24.19 9.88 6.19
CA ASN A 104 -25.30 10.00 7.15
C ASN A 104 -26.61 9.45 6.58
N ASP A 105 -26.88 9.67 5.28
CA ASP A 105 -28.07 9.11 4.63
C ASP A 105 -28.02 7.58 4.56
N ILE A 106 -26.83 6.99 4.41
CA ILE A 106 -26.62 5.55 4.56
C ILE A 106 -26.90 5.11 5.99
N LEU A 107 -26.43 5.84 7.01
CA LEU A 107 -26.62 5.51 8.43
C LEU A 107 -28.08 5.63 8.89
N LYS A 108 -28.92 6.43 8.21
CA LYS A 108 -30.36 6.52 8.49
C LYS A 108 -31.14 5.29 8.02
N GLN A 109 -30.54 4.42 7.20
CA GLN A 109 -31.23 3.24 6.69
C GLN A 109 -31.41 2.18 7.80
N LYS A 110 -32.41 1.31 7.63
CA LYS A 110 -32.85 0.29 8.61
C LYS A 110 -31.77 -0.70 9.05
N GLN A 111 -30.68 -0.85 8.28
CA GLN A 111 -29.57 -1.76 8.61
C GLN A 111 -28.73 -1.25 9.77
N PHE A 112 -28.77 0.06 10.04
CA PHE A 112 -28.00 0.70 11.09
C PHE A 112 -28.90 1.16 12.23
N LYS A 113 -28.38 1.10 13.44
CA LYS A 113 -29.02 1.63 14.64
C LYS A 113 -27.98 2.17 15.59
N GLY A 114 -28.36 3.17 16.38
CA GLY A 114 -27.53 3.67 17.47
C GLY A 114 -27.17 2.55 18.43
N ALA A 115 -25.92 2.55 18.90
CA ALA A 115 -25.40 1.57 19.84
C ALA A 115 -24.97 2.25 21.13
N LYS A 116 -25.12 1.54 22.26
CA LYS A 116 -24.62 1.99 23.56
C LYS A 116 -23.09 1.85 23.59
N GLU A 117 -22.41 2.72 24.33
CA GLU A 117 -20.96 2.68 24.46
C GLU A 117 -20.44 1.36 25.12
N SER A 118 -21.26 0.72 25.95
CA SER A 118 -20.93 -0.56 26.59
C SER A 118 -20.97 -1.77 25.64
N ILE A 119 -21.58 -1.63 24.46
CA ILE A 119 -21.88 -2.77 23.58
C ILE A 119 -20.62 -3.55 23.18
N LEU A 120 -19.50 -2.85 22.97
CA LEU A 120 -18.27 -3.48 22.53
C LEU A 120 -17.71 -4.42 23.60
N LYS A 121 -17.63 -3.95 24.85
CA LYS A 121 -17.16 -4.75 26.00
C LYS A 121 -18.08 -5.92 26.27
N GLU A 122 -19.40 -5.72 26.16
CA GLU A 122 -20.39 -6.78 26.32
C GLU A 122 -20.24 -7.87 25.26
N LYS A 123 -20.07 -7.49 23.99
CA LYS A 123 -19.88 -8.42 22.86
C LYS A 123 -18.55 -9.16 22.95
N GLU A 124 -17.47 -8.46 23.27
CA GLU A 124 -16.14 -9.06 23.51
C GLU A 124 -16.22 -10.11 24.62
N LYS A 125 -16.77 -9.74 25.79
CA LYS A 125 -16.91 -10.66 26.94
C LYS A 125 -17.77 -11.87 26.60
N PHE A 126 -18.88 -11.67 25.90
CA PHE A 126 -19.77 -12.76 25.47
C PHE A 126 -19.03 -13.73 24.53
N MET A 127 -18.30 -13.20 23.55
CA MET A 127 -17.53 -14.01 22.61
C MET A 127 -16.39 -14.76 23.28
N ASN A 128 -15.60 -14.10 24.13
CA ASN A 128 -14.49 -14.74 24.85
C ASN A 128 -14.99 -15.82 25.82
N LYS A 129 -16.17 -15.66 26.43
CA LYS A 129 -16.80 -16.71 27.24
C LYS A 129 -17.11 -17.96 26.38
N TYR A 130 -17.57 -17.77 25.15
CA TYR A 130 -17.82 -18.87 24.23
C TYR A 130 -16.52 -19.56 23.78
N ILE A 131 -15.49 -18.77 23.43
CA ILE A 131 -14.17 -19.29 23.06
C ILE A 131 -13.55 -20.10 24.21
N LEU A 132 -13.67 -19.62 25.45
CA LEU A 132 -13.22 -20.35 26.64
C LEU A 132 -13.94 -21.68 26.80
N LYS A 133 -15.26 -21.71 26.54
CA LYS A 133 -16.02 -22.97 26.56
C LYS A 133 -15.48 -23.96 25.52
N LEU A 134 -15.23 -23.52 24.28
CA LEU A 134 -14.67 -24.39 23.23
C LEU A 134 -13.31 -24.97 23.63
N HIS A 135 -12.46 -24.19 24.29
CA HIS A 135 -11.18 -24.67 24.80
C HIS A 135 -11.36 -25.69 25.94
N ASN A 136 -12.24 -25.42 26.90
CA ASN A 136 -12.53 -26.35 28.00
C ASN A 136 -13.13 -27.67 27.50
N ASP A 137 -13.96 -27.61 26.47
CA ASP A 137 -14.56 -28.76 25.78
C ASP A 137 -13.55 -29.47 24.84
N LYS A 138 -12.29 -29.02 24.79
CA LYS A 138 -11.20 -29.53 23.94
C LYS A 138 -11.49 -29.50 22.43
N VAL A 139 -12.37 -28.62 22.00
CA VAL A 139 -12.67 -28.39 20.57
C VAL A 139 -11.56 -27.61 19.89
N ILE A 140 -10.90 -26.70 20.62
CA ILE A 140 -9.73 -25.94 20.16
C ILE A 140 -8.58 -26.13 21.14
N ASP A 141 -7.35 -26.08 20.62
CA ASP A 141 -6.15 -26.13 21.45
C ASP A 141 -5.84 -24.78 22.10
N LYS A 142 -4.84 -24.79 22.99
CA LYS A 142 -4.43 -23.59 23.73
C LYS A 142 -3.88 -22.50 22.82
N GLU A 143 -3.17 -22.87 21.75
CA GLU A 143 -2.62 -21.92 20.79
C GLU A 143 -3.74 -21.19 20.04
N THR A 144 -4.70 -21.95 19.50
CA THR A 144 -5.89 -21.42 18.83
C THR A 144 -6.71 -20.56 19.76
N TYR A 145 -6.91 -20.98 21.01
CA TYR A 145 -7.60 -20.19 22.04
C TYR A 145 -7.01 -18.78 22.14
N TRP A 146 -5.70 -18.66 22.37
CA TRP A 146 -5.06 -17.35 22.50
C TRP A 146 -5.05 -16.56 21.19
N LYS A 147 -4.97 -17.25 20.06
CA LYS A 147 -5.00 -16.62 18.73
C LYS A 147 -6.33 -15.95 18.41
N ILE A 148 -7.45 -16.52 18.85
CA ILE A 148 -8.81 -16.00 18.55
C ILE A 148 -9.45 -15.26 19.74
N HIS A 149 -8.83 -15.30 20.92
CA HIS A 149 -9.29 -14.58 22.10
C HIS A 149 -9.10 -13.07 21.90
N ALA A 150 -10.19 -12.31 21.94
CA ALA A 150 -10.15 -10.87 21.73
C ALA A 150 -9.61 -10.14 22.96
N THR A 151 -8.76 -9.14 22.74
CA THR A 151 -8.24 -8.25 23.78
C THR A 151 -8.15 -6.82 23.27
N GLY A 152 -8.76 -5.87 23.98
CA GLY A 152 -8.64 -4.44 23.63
C GLY A 152 -9.28 -4.10 22.30
N SER A 153 -10.46 -4.67 22.02
CA SER A 153 -11.15 -4.49 20.74
C SER A 153 -11.54 -3.03 20.49
N SER A 154 -11.65 -2.66 19.21
CA SER A 154 -12.19 -1.39 18.76
C SER A 154 -13.52 -1.55 18.03
N TYR A 155 -14.22 -0.45 17.81
CA TYR A 155 -15.39 -0.45 16.94
C TYR A 155 -14.98 -0.66 15.48
N ALA A 156 -15.79 -1.41 14.74
CA ALA A 156 -15.65 -1.47 13.29
C ALA A 156 -15.78 -0.06 12.71
N THR A 157 -14.87 0.29 11.80
CA THR A 157 -14.83 1.61 11.18
C THR A 157 -15.54 1.56 9.83
N MET A 158 -16.48 2.47 9.61
CA MET A 158 -17.16 2.61 8.33
C MET A 158 -16.54 3.76 7.52
N TYR A 159 -16.32 3.53 6.23
CA TYR A 159 -15.95 4.56 5.26
C TYR A 159 -16.66 4.30 3.92
N GLY A 160 -16.63 5.27 3.02
CA GLY A 160 -17.38 5.27 1.78
C GLY A 160 -16.49 5.24 0.55
N GLN A 161 -16.84 4.43 -0.45
CA GLN A 161 -16.23 4.44 -1.77
C GLN A 161 -17.21 4.97 -2.84
N PRO A 162 -16.86 6.03 -3.60
CA PRO A 162 -17.74 6.59 -4.63
C PRO A 162 -17.84 5.70 -5.87
N LYS A 163 -19.06 5.47 -6.37
CA LYS A 163 -19.31 4.90 -7.70
C LYS A 163 -19.24 6.00 -8.76
N ILE A 164 -18.02 6.31 -9.21
CA ILE A 164 -17.79 7.36 -10.23
C ILE A 164 -18.46 7.11 -11.59
N HIS A 165 -18.80 5.85 -11.88
CA HIS A 165 -19.44 5.41 -13.13
C HIS A 165 -20.98 5.47 -13.08
N LYS A 166 -21.56 6.05 -12.01
CA LYS A 166 -23.01 6.20 -11.82
C LYS A 166 -23.36 7.68 -11.65
N LEU A 167 -24.55 8.04 -12.12
CA LEU A 167 -25.08 9.40 -11.96
C LEU A 167 -25.13 9.78 -10.47
N ASN A 168 -24.82 11.04 -10.15
CA ASN A 168 -24.77 11.60 -8.80
C ASN A 168 -23.70 10.98 -7.87
N TYR A 169 -22.84 10.11 -8.39
CA TYR A 169 -21.69 9.54 -7.69
C TYR A 169 -22.04 8.98 -6.30
N PRO A 170 -22.97 8.01 -6.22
CA PRO A 170 -23.40 7.44 -4.95
C PRO A 170 -22.22 6.79 -4.23
N VAL A 171 -22.22 6.88 -2.90
CA VAL A 171 -21.19 6.31 -2.04
C VAL A 171 -21.64 4.94 -1.55
N ILE A 172 -20.76 3.94 -1.59
CA ILE A 172 -21.00 2.61 -1.00
C ILE A 172 -20.31 2.55 0.36
N PRO A 173 -20.99 2.14 1.43
CA PRO A 173 -20.35 1.92 2.71
C PRO A 173 -19.50 0.65 2.70
N ILE A 174 -18.29 0.77 3.23
CA ILE A 174 -17.40 -0.33 3.57
C ILE A 174 -17.20 -0.32 5.07
N ILE A 175 -17.42 -1.47 5.69
CA ILE A 175 -17.22 -1.68 7.12
C ILE A 175 -15.92 -2.46 7.30
N SER A 176 -14.91 -1.80 7.85
CA SER A 176 -13.67 -2.45 8.27
C SER A 176 -13.86 -3.00 9.69
N SER A 177 -13.88 -4.32 9.82
CA SER A 177 -13.86 -5.02 11.09
C SER A 177 -12.45 -5.27 11.62
N ILE A 178 -11.43 -4.59 11.09
CA ILE A 178 -10.05 -4.76 11.58
C ILE A 178 -9.97 -4.25 13.02
N GLY A 179 -9.47 -5.11 13.92
CA GLY A 179 -9.38 -4.81 15.34
C GLY A 179 -10.70 -4.90 16.12
N SER A 180 -11.82 -5.27 15.47
CA SER A 180 -13.06 -5.55 16.19
C SER A 180 -12.98 -6.87 16.94
N TYR A 181 -13.83 -7.04 17.95
CA TYR A 181 -13.80 -8.21 18.83
C TYR A 181 -13.86 -9.55 18.07
N ASN A 182 -14.57 -9.62 16.96
CA ASN A 182 -14.71 -10.82 16.15
C ASN A 182 -13.66 -10.97 15.03
N HIS A 183 -12.70 -10.06 14.90
CA HIS A 183 -11.75 -10.03 13.78
C HIS A 183 -10.93 -11.32 13.66
N ASP A 184 -10.23 -11.70 14.72
CA ASP A 184 -9.30 -12.83 14.68
C ASP A 184 -10.03 -14.17 14.61
N LEU A 185 -11.18 -14.28 15.29
CA LEU A 185 -12.10 -15.40 15.12
C LEU A 185 -12.58 -15.51 13.66
N SER A 186 -12.99 -14.41 13.05
CA SER A 186 -13.47 -14.42 11.65
C SER A 186 -12.36 -14.81 10.68
N LYS A 187 -11.13 -14.34 10.91
CA LYS A 187 -9.94 -14.72 10.14
C LYS A 187 -9.63 -16.20 10.29
N TYR A 188 -9.66 -16.72 11.51
CA TYR A 188 -9.46 -18.14 11.79
C TYR A 188 -10.50 -19.02 11.07
N LEU A 189 -11.79 -18.65 11.15
CA LEU A 189 -12.86 -19.36 10.44
C LEU A 189 -12.69 -19.28 8.92
N TYR A 190 -12.30 -18.11 8.39
CA TYR A 190 -12.01 -17.95 6.97
C TYR A 190 -10.90 -18.89 6.52
N ASP A 191 -9.80 -18.99 7.27
CA ASP A 191 -8.69 -19.87 6.93
C ASP A 191 -9.13 -21.34 6.93
N ILE A 192 -9.94 -21.77 7.91
CA ILE A 192 -10.53 -23.11 7.92
C ILE A 192 -11.38 -23.35 6.67
N ILE A 193 -12.33 -22.46 6.38
CA ILE A 193 -13.25 -22.61 5.24
C ILE A 193 -12.47 -22.63 3.93
N LYS A 194 -11.50 -21.73 3.77
CA LYS A 194 -10.66 -21.62 2.58
C LYS A 194 -9.85 -22.91 2.36
N ASN A 195 -9.24 -23.44 3.40
CA ASN A 195 -8.40 -24.63 3.31
C ASN A 195 -9.20 -25.91 3.08
N ASN A 196 -10.46 -25.94 3.52
CA ASN A 196 -11.37 -27.07 3.32
C ASN A 196 -12.26 -26.91 2.08
N ARG A 197 -12.13 -25.81 1.32
CA ARG A 197 -12.87 -25.61 0.08
C ARG A 197 -12.31 -26.55 -1.00
N PRO A 198 -13.14 -27.33 -1.71
CA PRO A 198 -12.66 -28.18 -2.80
C PRO A 198 -11.97 -27.33 -3.88
N SER A 199 -10.77 -27.74 -4.27
CA SER A 199 -9.87 -27.01 -5.18
C SER A 199 -10.40 -26.86 -6.61
N LYS A 200 -11.46 -27.60 -6.96
CA LYS A 200 -12.18 -27.50 -8.24
C LYS A 200 -13.68 -27.60 -7.97
N SER A 201 -14.35 -26.46 -7.93
CA SER A 201 -15.78 -26.40 -8.30
C SER A 201 -15.81 -26.04 -9.78
N PHE A 202 -16.29 -26.96 -10.62
CA PHE A 202 -16.56 -26.67 -12.03
C PHE A 202 -17.78 -25.75 -12.11
N SER A 203 -17.64 -24.48 -11.73
CA SER A 203 -18.67 -23.48 -11.95
C SER A 203 -18.42 -22.81 -13.29
N TYR A 204 -18.95 -23.41 -14.35
CA TYR A 204 -19.32 -22.69 -15.55
C TYR A 204 -20.79 -22.99 -15.82
N VAL A 205 -21.64 -21.97 -15.67
CA VAL A 205 -22.89 -21.92 -16.42
C VAL A 205 -22.45 -21.52 -17.83
N ARG A 206 -22.59 -22.46 -18.77
CA ARG A 206 -22.51 -22.11 -20.19
C ARG A 206 -23.88 -21.54 -20.56
N ASP A 207 -23.90 -20.28 -20.97
CA ASP A 207 -24.98 -19.74 -21.80
C ASP A 207 -24.74 -20.19 -23.25
#